data_AF-A0A8J6NR04-F1
#
_entry.id   AF-A0A8J6NR04-F1
#
_cell.length_a   1.000
_cell.length_b   1.000
_cell.length_c   1.000
_cell.angle_alpha   90.00
_cell.angle_beta   90.00
_cell.angle_gamma   90.00
#
_symmetry.space_group_name_H-M   'P 1'
#
loop_
_entity.id
_entity.type
_entity.pdbx_description
1 polymer ?
#
loop_
_entity_poly.entity_id
_entity_poly.type
_entity_poly.pdbx_seq_one_letter_code
_entity_poly.pdbx_strand_id
1 'polypeptide(L)'
;MYLGFVAALKSERVRSYVSRHWYYHPNAICVWRVFIGLSGILLYFVAGQHAWGILLFTVSAVLDGVDGLIARRCNLITPFGEELDPLCDKLTYLPPMFFFAYMGLIDVRAVWALLIIEACGQFLIRYIIKRFTKFSVAANNFGKIKAVLCFALIIYCALLGDAFQLPDFSAQMLYVCIILSISSSVFKTIPNRFYADILSILNLLCGITGIFLVFQGRYVYTAIAIVAGQIFDLFDGRMAEKHGGTKFGPWLDDIADLVSFGVCPGLLILFKGNLELPSFIFGILYFLAIGFRLWRYLAHDKDDKTLPPGVFNGLPSPAGAMVALGACLFWTNLWMIWAVILLISYLLVSHIRFVHFGRVILRRVPRTFVVIFGFIIVFIIAYLIKTRDPETLGALLLISFLTYLITSSKMIITKGT
;
A
#
# COMPACT_ATOMS: atom_id res chain seq x y z
N MET A 1 -27.42 6.55 0.66
CA MET A 1 -27.96 6.01 1.93
C MET A 1 -26.99 6.17 3.11
N TYR A 2 -25.77 5.59 3.06
CA TYR A 2 -24.80 5.63 4.17
C TYR A 2 -24.48 7.05 4.71
N LEU A 3 -24.17 8.01 3.83
CA LEU A 3 -23.87 9.39 4.24
C LEU A 3 -25.05 10.10 4.94
N GLY A 4 -26.28 9.82 4.52
CA GLY A 4 -27.49 10.35 5.14
C GLY A 4 -27.68 9.79 6.56
N PHE A 5 -27.43 8.50 6.76
CA PHE A 5 -27.45 7.87 8.08
C PHE A 5 -26.35 8.43 9.01
N VAL A 6 -25.15 8.64 8.47
CA VAL A 6 -24.03 9.28 9.20
C VAL A 6 -24.40 10.70 9.64
N ALA A 7 -25.15 11.45 8.82
CA ALA A 7 -25.64 12.77 9.18
C ALA A 7 -26.73 12.71 10.25
N ALA A 8 -27.69 11.79 10.13
CA ALA A 8 -28.78 11.59 11.09
C ALA A 8 -28.27 11.24 12.49
N LEU A 9 -27.22 10.40 12.59
CA LEU A 9 -26.58 10.04 13.87
C LEU A 9 -25.87 11.20 14.58
N LYS A 10 -25.78 12.40 13.98
CA LYS A 10 -25.33 13.59 14.71
C LYS A 10 -26.40 14.10 15.69
N SER A 11 -27.67 13.84 15.41
CA SER A 11 -28.78 14.23 16.28
C SER A 11 -28.83 13.35 17.52
N GLU A 12 -28.95 13.97 18.69
CA GLU A 12 -29.09 13.25 19.96
C GLU A 12 -30.38 12.43 20.05
N ARG A 13 -31.47 12.92 19.44
CA ARG A 13 -32.74 12.18 19.36
C ARG A 13 -32.57 10.85 18.64
N VAL A 14 -31.85 10.85 17.51
CA VAL A 14 -31.60 9.65 16.71
C VAL A 14 -30.70 8.69 17.48
N ARG A 15 -29.64 9.18 18.13
CA ARG A 15 -28.76 8.34 18.97
C ARG A 15 -29.52 7.68 20.12
N SER A 16 -30.37 8.43 20.82
CA SER A 16 -31.19 7.91 21.92
C SER A 16 -32.25 6.90 21.46
N TYR A 17 -32.79 7.07 20.25
CA TYR A 17 -33.70 6.09 19.66
C TYR A 17 -32.97 4.80 19.32
N VAL A 18 -31.83 4.90 18.63
CA VAL A 18 -30.98 3.75 18.26
C VAL A 18 -30.52 2.98 19.50
N SER A 19 -30.08 3.67 20.56
CA SER A 19 -29.57 3.02 21.77
C SER A 19 -30.63 2.28 22.59
N ARG A 20 -31.92 2.63 22.44
CA ARG A 20 -33.02 1.96 23.17
C ARG A 20 -33.48 0.66 22.53
N HIS A 21 -33.23 0.46 21.25
CA HIS A 21 -33.78 -0.66 20.49
C HIS A 21 -32.71 -1.71 20.23
N TRP A 22 -32.93 -2.93 20.72
CA TRP A 22 -31.95 -4.02 20.68
C TRP A 22 -31.53 -4.42 19.26
N TYR A 23 -32.42 -4.31 18.27
CA TYR A 23 -32.14 -4.70 16.88
C TYR A 23 -31.20 -3.73 16.15
N TYR A 24 -31.07 -2.49 16.63
CA TYR A 24 -30.05 -1.53 16.16
C TYR A 24 -28.76 -1.61 16.96
N HIS A 25 -28.66 -2.51 17.94
CA HIS A 25 -27.43 -2.70 18.69
C HIS A 25 -26.33 -3.23 17.74
N PRO A 26 -25.07 -2.74 17.83
CA PRO A 26 -23.99 -3.17 16.95
C PRO A 26 -23.83 -4.69 16.84
N ASN A 27 -23.87 -5.39 17.98
CA ASN A 27 -23.78 -6.86 18.01
C ASN A 27 -24.94 -7.55 17.27
N ALA A 28 -26.15 -6.99 17.31
CA ALA A 28 -27.29 -7.54 16.57
C ALA A 28 -27.09 -7.32 15.06
N ILE A 29 -26.65 -6.12 14.67
CA ILE A 29 -26.35 -5.79 13.27
C ILE A 29 -25.26 -6.72 12.70
N CYS A 30 -24.20 -7.01 13.45
CA CYS A 30 -23.16 -7.99 13.11
C CYS A 30 -23.75 -9.36 12.76
N VAL A 31 -24.71 -9.84 13.57
CA VAL A 31 -25.36 -11.13 13.35
C VAL A 31 -26.32 -11.07 12.14
N TRP A 32 -27.12 -10.00 12.03
CA TRP A 32 -27.99 -9.78 10.87
C TRP A 32 -27.21 -9.74 9.56
N ARG A 33 -26.04 -9.11 9.56
CA ARG A 33 -25.12 -9.05 8.42
C ARG A 33 -24.73 -10.46 7.94
N VAL A 34 -24.38 -11.36 8.85
CA VAL A 34 -24.07 -12.76 8.52
C VAL A 34 -25.27 -13.45 7.88
N PHE A 35 -26.47 -13.33 8.47
CA PHE A 35 -27.69 -13.91 7.90
C PHE A 35 -28.04 -13.35 6.52
N ILE A 36 -27.88 -12.05 6.31
CA ILE A 36 -28.06 -11.38 5.01
C ILE A 36 -27.06 -11.91 4.00
N GLY A 37 -25.78 -12.03 4.37
CA GLY A 37 -24.73 -12.59 3.52
C GLY A 37 -25.03 -14.04 3.10
N LEU A 38 -25.42 -14.90 4.04
CA LEU A 38 -25.81 -16.28 3.76
C LEU A 38 -27.05 -16.36 2.86
N SER A 39 -28.04 -15.49 3.07
CA SER A 39 -29.21 -15.38 2.18
C SER A 39 -28.81 -14.96 0.78
N GLY A 40 -27.81 -14.07 0.66
CA GLY A 40 -27.20 -13.69 -0.62
C GLY A 40 -26.59 -14.89 -1.36
N ILE A 41 -25.91 -15.79 -0.64
CA ILE A 41 -25.37 -17.04 -1.22
C ILE A 41 -26.50 -17.89 -1.78
N LEU A 42 -27.57 -18.11 -1.01
CA LEU A 42 -28.70 -18.92 -1.45
C LEU A 42 -29.36 -18.33 -2.71
N LEU A 43 -29.60 -17.02 -2.74
CA LEU A 43 -30.20 -16.38 -3.90
C LEU A 43 -29.29 -16.41 -5.14
N TYR A 44 -28.00 -16.12 -4.96
CA TYR A 44 -27.05 -16.05 -6.07
C TYR A 44 -26.72 -17.44 -6.66
N PHE A 45 -26.30 -18.38 -5.81
CA PHE A 45 -25.72 -19.66 -6.25
C PHE A 45 -26.76 -20.78 -6.36
N VAL A 46 -27.84 -20.74 -5.58
CA VAL A 46 -28.85 -21.82 -5.56
C VAL A 46 -30.10 -21.43 -6.37
N ALA A 47 -30.65 -20.23 -6.14
CA ALA A 47 -31.87 -19.78 -6.82
C ALA A 47 -31.62 -19.13 -8.20
N GLY A 48 -30.37 -18.86 -8.57
CA GLY A 48 -30.00 -18.20 -9.83
C GLY A 48 -30.44 -16.73 -9.93
N GLN A 49 -30.84 -16.11 -8.82
CA GLN A 49 -31.25 -14.70 -8.77
C GLN A 49 -30.05 -13.80 -8.50
N HIS A 50 -29.17 -13.66 -9.49
CA HIS A 50 -27.87 -12.98 -9.35
C HIS A 50 -27.99 -11.53 -8.85
N ALA A 51 -28.93 -10.75 -9.38
CA ALA A 51 -29.14 -9.35 -8.98
C ALA A 51 -29.49 -9.19 -7.49
N TRP A 52 -30.37 -10.05 -6.97
CA TRP A 52 -30.73 -10.04 -5.55
C TRP A 52 -29.59 -10.52 -4.67
N GLY A 53 -28.83 -11.52 -5.11
CA GLY A 53 -27.61 -11.97 -4.43
C GLY A 53 -26.58 -10.85 -4.29
N ILE A 54 -26.26 -10.16 -5.38
CA ILE A 54 -25.36 -9.00 -5.41
C ILE A 54 -25.84 -7.89 -4.47
N LEU A 55 -27.16 -7.60 -4.49
CA LEU A 55 -27.75 -6.60 -3.61
C LEU A 55 -27.53 -6.98 -2.14
N LEU A 56 -27.79 -8.24 -1.75
CA LEU A 56 -27.60 -8.69 -0.37
C LEU A 56 -26.13 -8.70 0.06
N PHE A 57 -25.20 -9.12 -0.80
CA PHE A 57 -23.76 -8.98 -0.51
C PHE A 57 -23.36 -7.53 -0.29
N THR A 58 -23.88 -6.62 -1.12
CA THR A 58 -23.60 -5.18 -1.01
C THR A 58 -24.19 -4.58 0.27
N VAL A 59 -25.44 -4.90 0.60
CA VAL A 59 -26.09 -4.45 1.84
C VAL A 59 -25.32 -4.97 3.06
N SER A 60 -24.93 -6.24 3.03
CA SER A 60 -24.14 -6.87 4.08
C SER A 60 -22.79 -6.15 4.30
N ALA A 61 -22.06 -5.85 3.21
CA ALA A 61 -20.82 -5.08 3.26
C ALA A 61 -21.01 -3.65 3.80
N VAL A 62 -22.13 -2.99 3.49
CA VAL A 62 -22.43 -1.65 4.03
C VAL A 62 -22.73 -1.71 5.52
N LEU A 63 -23.39 -2.76 6.01
CA LEU A 63 -23.72 -2.93 7.42
C LEU A 63 -22.49 -3.03 8.32
N ASP A 64 -21.36 -3.51 7.79
CA ASP A 64 -20.05 -3.52 8.47
C ASP A 64 -19.46 -2.13 8.72
N GLY A 65 -19.76 -1.17 7.86
CA GLY A 65 -19.45 0.23 8.17
C GLY A 65 -20.37 0.79 9.26
N VAL A 66 -21.63 0.33 9.28
CA VAL A 66 -22.72 0.90 10.07
C VAL A 66 -22.65 0.46 11.53
N ASP A 67 -22.44 -0.82 11.83
CA ASP A 67 -22.33 -1.32 13.21
C ASP A 67 -21.16 -0.67 13.96
N GLY A 68 -19.98 -0.56 13.34
CA GLY A 68 -18.81 0.10 13.89
C GLY A 68 -18.99 1.62 14.03
N LEU A 69 -19.84 2.24 13.21
CA LEU A 69 -20.22 3.65 13.36
C LEU A 69 -21.16 3.86 14.55
N ILE A 70 -22.19 3.01 14.68
CA ILE A 70 -23.15 3.05 15.78
C ILE A 70 -22.45 2.79 17.11
N ALA A 71 -21.59 1.76 17.19
CA ALA A 71 -20.84 1.43 18.40
C ALA A 71 -20.06 2.64 18.93
N ARG A 72 -19.34 3.35 18.05
CA ARG A 72 -18.54 4.52 18.42
C ARG A 72 -19.36 5.77 18.72
N ARG A 73 -20.41 6.06 17.96
CA ARG A 73 -21.19 7.31 18.11
C ARG A 73 -22.25 7.27 19.19
N CYS A 74 -22.79 6.08 19.46
CA CYS A 74 -23.77 5.85 20.51
C CYS A 74 -23.14 5.32 21.80
N ASN A 75 -21.82 5.16 21.85
CA ASN A 75 -21.06 4.63 22.99
C ASN A 75 -21.56 3.24 23.44
N LEU A 76 -21.82 2.36 22.46
CA LEU A 76 -22.33 0.99 22.65
C LEU A 76 -21.24 -0.06 22.42
N ILE A 77 -19.98 0.27 22.70
CA ILE A 77 -18.86 -0.67 22.56
C ILE A 77 -18.93 -1.69 23.70
N THR A 78 -18.91 -2.97 23.37
CA THR A 78 -18.97 -4.07 24.35
C THR A 78 -17.78 -5.02 24.17
N PRO A 79 -17.22 -5.61 25.25
CA PRO A 79 -16.10 -6.56 25.14
C PRO A 79 -16.45 -7.78 24.28
N PHE A 80 -17.69 -8.26 24.38
CA PHE A 80 -18.21 -9.34 23.53
C PHE A 80 -18.27 -8.92 22.06
N GLY A 81 -18.75 -7.70 21.78
CA GLY A 81 -18.78 -7.16 20.42
C GLY A 81 -17.40 -7.05 19.78
N GLU A 82 -16.36 -6.68 20.55
CA GLU A 82 -14.97 -6.60 20.06
C GLU A 82 -14.35 -7.97 19.65
N GLU A 83 -14.97 -9.07 20.10
CA GLU A 83 -14.60 -10.43 19.69
C GLU A 83 -15.49 -10.96 18.57
N LEU A 84 -16.80 -10.70 18.68
CA LEU A 84 -17.81 -11.15 17.74
C LEU A 84 -17.65 -10.48 16.37
N ASP A 85 -17.39 -9.18 16.33
CA ASP A 85 -17.38 -8.40 15.09
C ASP A 85 -16.35 -8.90 14.06
N PRO A 86 -15.06 -9.08 14.41
CA PRO A 86 -14.09 -9.66 13.48
C PRO A 86 -14.37 -11.11 13.06
N LEU A 87 -15.24 -11.82 13.79
CA LEU A 87 -15.68 -13.18 13.45
C LEU A 87 -16.87 -13.13 12.47
N CYS A 88 -17.87 -12.27 12.72
CA CYS A 88 -18.96 -12.00 11.78
C CYS A 88 -18.42 -11.57 10.42
N ASP A 89 -17.40 -10.70 10.38
CA ASP A 89 -16.78 -10.23 9.11
C ASP A 89 -16.39 -11.43 8.24
N LYS A 90 -15.60 -12.34 8.82
CA LYS A 90 -15.04 -13.52 8.17
C LYS A 90 -16.14 -14.49 7.73
N LEU A 91 -17.14 -14.69 8.57
CA LEU A 91 -18.30 -15.52 8.24
C LEU A 91 -19.16 -14.91 7.12
N THR A 92 -19.08 -13.60 6.93
CA THR A 92 -19.85 -12.91 5.88
C THR A 92 -19.14 -13.01 4.53
N TYR A 93 -17.81 -12.79 4.49
CA TYR A 93 -17.08 -12.75 3.22
C TYR A 93 -16.42 -14.09 2.82
N LEU A 94 -15.95 -14.95 3.73
CA LEU A 94 -15.26 -16.18 3.33
C LEU A 94 -16.18 -17.20 2.64
N PRO A 95 -17.42 -17.46 3.10
CA PRO A 95 -18.29 -18.42 2.43
C PRO A 95 -18.58 -18.10 0.96
N PRO A 96 -19.05 -16.89 0.57
CA PRO A 96 -19.26 -16.60 -0.85
C PRO A 96 -17.97 -16.64 -1.66
N MET A 97 -16.80 -16.30 -1.08
CA MET A 97 -15.51 -16.48 -1.75
C MET A 97 -15.22 -17.95 -2.08
N PHE A 98 -15.52 -18.89 -1.17
CA PHE A 98 -15.39 -20.31 -1.48
C PHE A 98 -16.29 -20.74 -2.64
N PHE A 99 -17.55 -20.31 -2.65
CA PHE A 99 -18.45 -20.61 -3.77
C PHE A 99 -17.92 -20.08 -5.10
N PHE A 100 -17.45 -18.82 -5.15
CA PHE A 100 -16.82 -18.27 -6.35
C PHE A 100 -15.53 -19.00 -6.75
N ALA A 101 -14.76 -19.50 -5.77
CA ALA A 101 -13.58 -20.29 -6.04
C ALA A 101 -13.91 -21.64 -6.68
N TYR A 102 -14.94 -22.34 -6.18
CA TYR A 102 -15.41 -23.59 -6.76
C TYR A 102 -16.05 -23.43 -8.15
N MET A 103 -16.59 -22.24 -8.45
CA MET A 103 -17.00 -21.87 -9.82
C MET A 103 -15.82 -21.57 -10.75
N GLY A 104 -14.59 -21.53 -10.24
CA GLY A 104 -13.38 -21.29 -11.03
C GLY A 104 -13.05 -19.82 -11.27
N LEU A 105 -13.72 -18.87 -10.62
CA LEU A 105 -13.42 -17.43 -10.75
C LEU A 105 -12.18 -17.00 -9.98
N ILE A 106 -11.89 -17.66 -8.85
CA ILE A 106 -10.70 -17.40 -8.03
C ILE A 106 -10.02 -18.70 -7.61
N ASP A 107 -8.71 -18.64 -7.35
CA ASP A 107 -7.95 -19.82 -6.95
C ASP A 107 -8.39 -20.36 -5.58
N VAL A 108 -8.91 -21.60 -5.59
CA VAL A 108 -9.37 -22.32 -4.40
C VAL A 108 -8.25 -22.45 -3.36
N ARG A 109 -7.00 -22.68 -3.79
CA ARG A 109 -5.87 -22.82 -2.87
C ARG A 109 -5.58 -21.52 -2.13
N ALA A 110 -5.62 -20.39 -2.83
CA ALA A 110 -5.46 -19.07 -2.24
C ALA A 110 -6.58 -18.74 -1.24
N VAL A 111 -7.85 -19.12 -1.50
CA VAL A 111 -8.95 -18.90 -0.54
C VAL A 111 -8.76 -19.75 0.73
N TRP A 112 -8.33 -21.00 0.61
CA TRP A 112 -7.97 -21.82 1.77
C TRP A 112 -6.82 -21.21 2.57
N ALA A 113 -5.78 -20.70 1.90
CA ALA A 113 -4.69 -20.01 2.57
C ALA A 113 -5.20 -18.77 3.35
N LEU A 114 -6.08 -17.96 2.74
CA LEU A 114 -6.70 -16.82 3.40
C LEU A 114 -7.47 -17.24 4.66
N LEU A 115 -8.31 -18.29 4.58
CA LEU A 115 -9.05 -18.83 5.72
C LEU A 115 -8.12 -19.23 6.87
N ILE A 116 -7.04 -19.98 6.57
CA ILE A 116 -6.09 -20.44 7.59
C ILE A 116 -5.41 -19.25 8.29
N ILE A 117 -4.94 -18.27 7.51
CA ILE A 117 -4.30 -17.06 8.04
C ILE A 117 -5.26 -16.30 8.95
N GLU A 118 -6.53 -16.18 8.54
CA GLU A 118 -7.54 -15.43 9.29
C GLU A 118 -8.04 -16.13 10.55
N ALA A 119 -8.15 -17.46 10.51
CA ALA A 119 -8.46 -18.29 11.67
C ALA A 119 -7.31 -18.26 12.67
N CYS A 120 -6.07 -18.43 12.21
CA CYS A 120 -4.86 -18.29 13.03
C CYS A 120 -4.77 -16.89 13.67
N GLY A 121 -5.02 -15.83 12.89
CA GLY A 121 -5.07 -14.47 13.39
C GLY A 121 -6.19 -14.22 14.42
N GLN A 122 -7.37 -14.84 14.24
CA GLN A 122 -8.51 -14.67 15.15
C GLN A 122 -8.32 -15.38 16.48
N PHE A 123 -7.87 -16.64 16.42
CA PHE A 123 -7.88 -17.54 17.56
C PHE A 123 -6.49 -17.61 18.19
N LEU A 124 -5.48 -18.03 17.44
CA LEU A 124 -4.14 -18.26 17.98
C LEU A 124 -3.43 -16.96 18.36
N ILE A 125 -3.28 -16.02 17.42
CA ILE A 125 -2.52 -14.78 17.66
C ILE A 125 -3.21 -13.92 18.73
N ARG A 126 -4.53 -13.79 18.66
CA ARG A 126 -5.31 -13.07 19.67
C ARG A 126 -5.14 -13.70 21.06
N TYR A 127 -5.20 -15.02 21.16
CA TYR A 127 -4.97 -15.74 22.42
C TYR A 127 -3.57 -15.47 22.97
N ILE A 128 -2.53 -15.60 22.14
CA ILE A 128 -1.14 -15.34 22.54
C ILE A 128 -0.98 -13.90 23.04
N ILE A 129 -1.51 -12.92 22.31
CA ILE A 129 -1.43 -11.50 22.69
C ILE A 129 -2.08 -11.27 24.05
N LYS A 130 -3.30 -11.77 24.27
CA LYS A 130 -4.02 -11.61 25.54
C LYS A 130 -3.33 -12.30 26.72
N ARG A 131 -2.70 -13.44 26.48
CA ARG A 131 -2.09 -14.25 27.54
C ARG A 131 -0.68 -13.81 27.91
N PHE A 132 0.14 -13.44 26.92
CA PHE A 132 1.58 -13.26 27.09
C PHE A 132 2.06 -11.83 26.86
N THR A 133 1.22 -10.93 26.35
CA THR A 133 1.62 -9.54 26.07
C THR A 133 0.63 -8.54 26.65
N LYS A 134 1.05 -7.27 26.73
CA LYS A 134 0.17 -6.14 27.05
C LYS A 134 -0.28 -5.38 25.79
N PHE A 135 -0.06 -5.95 24.61
CA PHE A 135 -0.38 -5.26 23.36
C PHE A 135 -1.89 -5.24 23.12
N SER A 136 -2.34 -4.20 22.43
CA SER A 136 -3.76 -4.06 22.10
C SER A 136 -4.16 -5.13 21.09
N VAL A 137 -5.26 -5.81 21.40
CA VAL A 137 -5.90 -6.80 20.52
C VAL A 137 -6.73 -6.12 19.42
N ALA A 138 -6.89 -4.79 19.50
CA ALA A 138 -7.74 -4.01 18.61
C ALA A 138 -7.36 -4.17 17.13
N ALA A 139 -8.35 -3.94 16.26
CA ALA A 139 -8.14 -3.98 14.82
C ALA A 139 -7.20 -2.84 14.36
N ASN A 140 -6.08 -3.22 13.73
CA ASN A 140 -5.19 -2.29 13.06
C ASN A 140 -5.73 -1.90 11.68
N ASN A 141 -5.08 -0.93 11.03
CA ASN A 141 -5.54 -0.42 9.73
C ASN A 141 -5.47 -1.48 8.63
N PHE A 142 -4.48 -2.38 8.66
CA PHE A 142 -4.36 -3.48 7.69
C PHE A 142 -5.58 -4.39 7.72
N GLY A 143 -6.03 -4.81 8.91
CA GLY A 143 -7.22 -5.63 9.06
C GLY A 143 -8.49 -4.96 8.53
N LYS A 144 -8.64 -3.65 8.75
CA LYS A 144 -9.79 -2.87 8.24
C LYS A 144 -9.78 -2.75 6.72
N ILE A 145 -8.63 -2.41 6.12
CA ILE A 145 -8.50 -2.29 4.66
C ILE A 145 -8.74 -3.64 4.00
N LYS A 146 -8.20 -4.72 4.58
CA LYS A 146 -8.43 -6.09 4.11
C LYS A 146 -9.92 -6.44 4.10
N ALA A 147 -10.65 -6.18 5.18
CA ALA A 147 -12.08 -6.50 5.26
C ALA A 147 -12.86 -5.83 4.12
N VAL A 148 -12.64 -4.52 3.90
CA VAL A 148 -13.23 -3.78 2.79
C VAL A 148 -12.88 -4.42 1.44
N LEU A 149 -11.63 -4.87 1.26
CA LEU A 149 -11.19 -5.52 0.04
C LEU A 149 -11.81 -6.90 -0.18
N CYS A 150 -11.98 -7.71 0.87
CA CYS A 150 -12.67 -9.00 0.77
C CYS A 150 -14.13 -8.81 0.36
N PHE A 151 -14.83 -7.83 0.94
CA PHE A 151 -16.19 -7.48 0.52
C PHE A 151 -16.25 -6.98 -0.92
N ALA A 152 -15.32 -6.11 -1.32
CA ALA A 152 -15.23 -5.62 -2.69
C ALA A 152 -14.94 -6.77 -3.68
N LEU A 153 -14.09 -7.73 -3.30
CA LEU A 153 -13.76 -8.89 -4.12
C LEU A 153 -14.98 -9.78 -4.38
N ILE A 154 -15.83 -10.00 -3.39
CA ILE A 154 -17.07 -10.79 -3.56
C ILE A 154 -18.02 -10.10 -4.53
N ILE A 155 -18.25 -8.80 -4.34
CA ILE A 155 -19.13 -8.03 -5.22
C ILE A 155 -18.56 -8.01 -6.64
N TYR A 156 -17.24 -7.85 -6.77
CA TYR A 156 -16.55 -7.88 -8.04
C TYR A 156 -16.66 -9.24 -8.75
N CYS A 157 -16.43 -10.36 -8.04
CA CYS A 157 -16.61 -11.71 -8.61
C CYS A 157 -18.07 -11.95 -9.04
N ALA A 158 -19.03 -11.48 -8.25
CA ALA A 158 -20.45 -11.59 -8.58
C ALA A 158 -20.80 -10.80 -9.86
N LEU A 159 -20.22 -9.62 -10.06
CA LEU A 159 -20.44 -8.81 -11.26
C LEU A 159 -19.69 -9.32 -12.49
N LEU A 160 -18.57 -10.02 -12.30
CA LEU A 160 -17.77 -10.57 -13.39
C LEU A 160 -18.48 -11.73 -14.10
N GLY A 161 -19.39 -12.42 -13.40
CA GLY A 161 -20.26 -13.44 -13.98
C GLY A 161 -21.41 -12.88 -14.84
N ASP A 162 -21.69 -11.57 -14.76
CA ASP A 162 -22.70 -10.90 -15.57
C ASP A 162 -22.09 -10.34 -16.88
N ALA A 163 -22.92 -9.87 -17.82
CA ALA A 163 -22.54 -9.44 -19.17
C ALA A 163 -21.55 -8.24 -19.26
N PHE A 164 -20.99 -7.77 -18.14
CA PHE A 164 -19.99 -6.72 -18.13
C PHE A 164 -18.62 -7.30 -18.49
N GLN A 165 -18.03 -6.87 -19.60
CA GLN A 165 -16.66 -7.18 -20.00
C GLN A 165 -15.63 -6.46 -19.10
N LEU A 166 -15.61 -6.78 -17.82
CA LEU A 166 -14.62 -6.27 -16.89
C LEU A 166 -13.31 -7.05 -17.06
N PRO A 167 -12.15 -6.37 -17.09
CA PRO A 167 -10.86 -7.05 -17.07
C PRO A 167 -10.73 -7.83 -15.75
N ASP A 168 -10.43 -9.13 -15.82
CA ASP A 168 -10.33 -10.00 -14.65
C ASP A 168 -9.07 -9.70 -13.81
N PHE A 169 -9.31 -9.15 -12.62
CA PHE A 169 -8.32 -8.87 -11.58
C PHE A 169 -8.61 -9.58 -10.25
N SER A 170 -9.51 -10.57 -10.27
CA SER A 170 -10.01 -11.24 -9.07
C SER A 170 -8.88 -11.91 -8.27
N ALA A 171 -7.97 -12.59 -8.95
CA ALA A 171 -6.80 -13.23 -8.35
C ALA A 171 -5.85 -12.22 -7.68
N GLN A 172 -5.58 -11.09 -8.35
CA GLN A 172 -4.71 -10.04 -7.83
C GLN A 172 -5.31 -9.41 -6.57
N MET A 173 -6.62 -9.13 -6.58
CA MET A 173 -7.34 -8.66 -5.39
C MET A 173 -7.25 -9.67 -4.24
N LEU A 174 -7.42 -10.97 -4.52
CA LEU A 174 -7.29 -12.03 -3.51
C LEU A 174 -5.87 -12.08 -2.90
N TYR A 175 -4.82 -11.99 -3.72
CA TYR A 175 -3.45 -11.96 -3.22
C TYR A 175 -3.18 -10.72 -2.36
N VAL A 176 -3.73 -9.55 -2.72
CA VAL A 176 -3.66 -8.35 -1.88
C VAL A 176 -4.37 -8.57 -0.54
N CYS A 177 -5.55 -9.21 -0.53
CA CYS A 177 -6.25 -9.57 0.72
C CYS A 177 -5.39 -10.50 1.60
N ILE A 178 -4.75 -11.51 1.02
CA ILE A 178 -3.86 -12.43 1.74
C ILE A 178 -2.69 -11.68 2.37
N ILE A 179 -2.00 -10.84 1.58
CA ILE A 179 -0.87 -10.03 2.05
C ILE A 179 -1.32 -9.14 3.22
N LEU A 180 -2.44 -8.41 3.08
CA LEU A 180 -2.96 -7.56 4.15
C LEU A 180 -3.40 -8.35 5.39
N SER A 181 -3.85 -9.60 5.22
CA SER A 181 -4.18 -10.49 6.34
C SER A 181 -2.94 -10.91 7.13
N ILE A 182 -1.87 -11.29 6.41
CA ILE A 182 -0.57 -11.59 7.02
C ILE A 182 -0.01 -10.36 7.72
N SER A 183 0.01 -9.20 7.04
CA SER A 183 0.46 -7.94 7.63
C SER A 183 -0.37 -7.57 8.87
N SER A 184 -1.69 -7.71 8.82
CA SER A 184 -2.54 -7.46 9.98
C SER A 184 -2.15 -8.33 11.18
N SER A 185 -1.86 -9.60 10.96
CA SER A 185 -1.48 -10.57 12.00
C SER A 185 -0.09 -10.28 12.56
N VAL A 186 0.90 -10.03 11.71
CA VAL A 186 2.28 -9.73 12.10
C VAL A 186 2.37 -8.40 12.86
N PHE A 187 1.74 -7.34 12.35
CA PHE A 187 1.84 -6.02 13.00
C PHE A 187 1.09 -5.96 14.34
N LYS A 188 0.20 -6.92 14.66
CA LYS A 188 -0.42 -7.04 15.99
C LYS A 188 0.54 -7.60 17.04
N THR A 189 1.52 -8.40 16.65
CA THR A 189 2.47 -9.03 17.58
C THR A 189 3.73 -8.19 17.80
N ILE A 190 3.94 -7.17 16.97
CA ILE A 190 5.14 -6.33 16.99
C ILE A 190 4.83 -4.96 17.62
N PRO A 191 5.70 -4.45 18.52
CA PRO A 191 5.58 -3.09 19.03
C PRO A 191 5.62 -2.03 17.92
N ASN A 192 4.73 -1.04 17.98
CA ASN A 192 4.60 0.00 16.95
C ASN A 192 5.90 0.76 16.64
N ARG A 193 6.84 0.87 17.60
CA ARG A 193 8.13 1.54 17.42
C ARG A 193 9.05 0.89 16.37
N PHE A 194 8.83 -0.39 16.05
CA PHE A 194 9.62 -1.13 15.07
C PHE A 194 9.04 -1.07 13.66
N TYR A 195 7.89 -0.41 13.46
CA TYR A 195 7.23 -0.37 12.16
C TYR A 195 8.07 0.31 11.09
N ALA A 196 8.81 1.37 11.46
CA ALA A 196 9.73 2.04 10.55
C ALA A 196 10.88 1.11 10.14
N ASP A 197 11.58 0.53 11.11
CA ASP A 197 12.70 -0.39 10.86
C ASP A 197 12.31 -1.59 9.97
N ILE A 198 11.11 -2.16 10.15
CA ILE A 198 10.60 -3.25 9.30
C ILE A 198 10.42 -2.78 7.86
N LEU A 199 9.91 -1.57 7.65
CA LEU A 199 9.73 -1.01 6.33
C LEU A 199 11.09 -0.71 5.66
N SER A 200 12.08 -0.21 6.40
CA SER A 200 13.44 -0.03 5.86
C SER A 200 14.10 -1.36 5.53
N ILE A 201 13.87 -2.43 6.31
CA ILE A 201 14.30 -3.80 5.97
C ILE A 201 13.62 -4.29 4.69
N LEU A 202 12.32 -4.04 4.52
CA LEU A 202 11.61 -4.40 3.30
C LEU A 202 12.12 -3.61 2.08
N ASN A 203 12.46 -2.33 2.23
CA ASN A 203 13.15 -1.55 1.21
C ASN A 203 14.49 -2.20 0.84
N LEU A 204 15.33 -2.54 1.83
CA LEU A 204 16.61 -3.21 1.59
C LEU A 204 16.44 -4.56 0.85
N LEU A 205 15.45 -5.36 1.24
CA LEU A 205 15.13 -6.63 0.56
C LEU A 205 14.69 -6.41 -0.89
N CYS A 206 13.92 -5.35 -1.16
CA CYS A 206 13.59 -4.93 -2.52
C CYS A 206 14.85 -4.58 -3.33
N GLY A 207 15.79 -3.84 -2.74
CA GLY A 207 17.09 -3.52 -3.35
C GLY A 207 17.91 -4.77 -3.70
N ILE A 208 18.08 -5.68 -2.75
CA ILE A 208 18.82 -6.95 -2.96
C ILE A 208 18.13 -7.81 -4.04
N THR A 209 16.80 -7.91 -3.99
CA THR A 209 16.02 -8.63 -5.02
C THR A 209 16.19 -7.98 -6.39
N GLY A 210 16.17 -6.64 -6.45
CA GLY A 210 16.44 -5.88 -7.66
C GLY A 210 17.81 -6.19 -8.26
N ILE A 211 18.86 -6.22 -7.43
CA ILE A 211 20.23 -6.60 -7.85
C ILE A 211 20.27 -8.01 -8.43
N PHE A 212 19.65 -8.98 -7.75
CA PHE A 212 19.54 -10.35 -8.26
C PHE A 212 18.83 -10.40 -9.63
N LEU A 213 17.78 -9.60 -9.82
CA LEU A 213 17.06 -9.51 -11.09
C LEU A 213 17.85 -8.81 -12.20
N VAL A 214 18.70 -7.83 -11.87
CA VAL A 214 19.63 -7.21 -12.84
C VAL A 214 20.58 -8.27 -13.39
N PHE A 215 21.14 -9.12 -12.53
CA PHE A 215 22.03 -10.20 -12.96
C PHE A 215 21.33 -11.24 -13.86
N GLN A 216 20.00 -11.37 -13.74
CA GLN A 216 19.20 -12.22 -14.63
C GLN A 216 18.76 -11.52 -15.93
N GLY A 217 19.14 -10.27 -16.16
CA GLY A 217 18.69 -9.46 -17.31
C GLY A 217 17.20 -9.07 -17.23
N ARG A 218 16.56 -9.19 -16.06
CA ARG A 218 15.13 -9.00 -15.85
C ARG A 218 14.79 -7.57 -15.43
N TYR A 219 15.11 -6.59 -16.29
CA TYR A 219 15.09 -5.17 -15.94
C TYR A 219 13.71 -4.60 -15.56
N VAL A 220 12.62 -5.09 -16.17
CA VAL A 220 11.25 -4.68 -15.80
C VAL A 220 10.94 -5.07 -14.36
N TYR A 221 11.28 -6.30 -13.98
CA TYR A 221 11.08 -6.79 -12.62
C TYR A 221 12.01 -6.09 -11.62
N THR A 222 13.23 -5.73 -12.01
CA THR A 222 14.12 -4.88 -11.21
C THR A 222 13.45 -3.55 -10.88
N ALA A 223 12.90 -2.85 -11.89
CA ALA A 223 12.25 -1.57 -11.67
C ALA A 223 11.01 -1.69 -10.77
N ILE A 224 10.21 -2.75 -10.93
CA ILE A 224 9.07 -3.03 -10.03
C ILE A 224 9.55 -3.24 -8.58
N ALA A 225 10.65 -3.99 -8.39
CA ALA A 225 11.22 -4.22 -7.06
C ALA A 225 11.67 -2.89 -6.41
N ILE A 226 12.36 -2.02 -7.17
CA ILE A 226 12.81 -0.73 -6.63
C ILE A 226 11.64 0.22 -6.37
N VAL A 227 10.62 0.26 -7.24
CA VAL A 227 9.39 1.04 -7.00
C VAL A 227 8.69 0.55 -5.74
N ALA A 228 8.65 -0.76 -5.48
CA ALA A 228 8.14 -1.29 -4.22
C ALA A 228 8.98 -0.82 -3.02
N GLY A 229 10.32 -0.80 -3.15
CA GLY A 229 11.23 -0.23 -2.16
C GLY A 229 10.95 1.25 -1.86
N GLN A 230 10.68 2.07 -2.89
CA GLN A 230 10.29 3.48 -2.74
C GLN A 230 8.99 3.66 -1.98
N ILE A 231 8.04 2.74 -2.16
CA ILE A 231 6.79 2.76 -1.38
C ILE A 231 7.09 2.48 0.10
N PHE A 232 7.99 1.54 0.40
CA PHE A 232 8.38 1.24 1.78
C PHE A 232 9.14 2.40 2.45
N ASP A 233 10.13 3.00 1.77
CA ASP A 233 10.82 4.23 2.18
C ASP A 233 9.84 5.38 2.46
N LEU A 234 8.88 5.62 1.55
CA LEU A 234 7.87 6.66 1.77
C LEU A 234 7.06 6.47 3.06
N PHE A 235 6.83 5.21 3.46
CA PHE A 235 6.05 4.89 4.64
C PHE A 235 6.88 4.79 5.93
N ASP A 236 8.17 4.48 5.88
CA ASP A 236 8.98 4.27 7.09
C ASP A 236 9.16 5.56 7.89
N GLY A 237 9.46 6.69 7.26
CA GLY A 237 9.61 7.98 7.91
C GLY A 237 8.30 8.48 8.51
N ARG A 238 7.16 8.14 7.87
CA ARG A 238 5.83 8.43 8.43
C ARG A 238 5.49 7.54 9.61
N MET A 239 5.92 6.28 9.59
CA MET A 239 5.73 5.38 10.73
C MET A 239 6.61 5.80 11.91
N ALA A 240 7.85 6.22 11.66
CA ALA A 240 8.75 6.75 12.68
C ALA A 240 8.19 8.02 13.33
N GLU A 241 7.64 8.94 12.54
CA GLU A 241 7.00 10.16 13.06
C GLU A 241 5.74 9.85 13.88
N LYS A 242 4.93 8.89 13.45
CA LYS A 242 3.65 8.58 14.10
C LYS A 242 3.78 7.71 15.35
N HIS A 243 4.66 6.71 15.33
CA HIS A 243 4.75 5.69 16.37
C HIS A 243 6.09 5.73 17.15
N GLY A 244 6.97 6.67 16.81
CA GLY A 244 8.37 6.64 17.24
C GLY A 244 9.20 5.70 16.37
N GLY A 245 10.52 5.89 16.39
CA GLY A 245 11.50 5.00 15.77
C GLY A 245 12.51 4.48 16.78
N THR A 246 13.34 3.53 16.37
CA THR A 246 14.47 3.08 17.18
C THR A 246 15.69 3.98 16.97
N LYS A 247 16.72 3.85 17.84
CA LYS A 247 17.98 4.60 17.70
C LYS A 247 18.71 4.27 16.39
N PHE A 248 18.58 3.03 15.90
CA PHE A 248 19.27 2.54 14.71
C PHE A 248 18.45 2.68 13.42
N GLY A 249 17.14 2.94 13.53
CA GLY A 249 16.23 3.11 12.40
C GLY A 249 16.77 4.04 11.30
N PRO A 250 17.23 5.27 11.61
CA PRO A 250 17.78 6.17 10.59
C PRO A 250 19.01 5.62 9.84
N TRP A 251 19.89 4.87 10.53
CA TRP A 251 21.06 4.26 9.88
C TRP A 251 20.65 3.10 8.97
N LEU A 252 19.65 2.33 9.39
CA LEU A 252 19.09 1.24 8.60
C LEU A 252 18.38 1.75 7.34
N ASP A 253 17.66 2.87 7.46
CA ASP A 253 17.03 3.60 6.36
C ASP A 253 18.07 4.06 5.33
N ASP A 254 19.12 4.77 5.75
CA ASP A 254 20.20 5.22 4.86
C ASP A 254 20.91 4.06 4.14
N ILE A 255 21.10 2.92 4.81
CA ILE A 255 21.66 1.70 4.19
C ILE A 255 20.70 1.13 3.15
N ALA A 256 19.41 1.04 3.47
CA ALA A 256 18.39 0.56 2.55
C ALA A 256 18.33 1.45 1.30
N ASP A 257 18.34 2.76 1.49
CA ASP A 257 18.32 3.76 0.43
C ASP A 257 19.53 3.68 -0.49
N LEU A 258 20.73 3.53 0.07
CA LEU A 258 21.95 3.41 -0.71
C LEU A 258 21.93 2.15 -1.60
N VAL A 259 21.45 1.02 -1.07
CA VAL A 259 21.37 -0.25 -1.81
C VAL A 259 20.27 -0.20 -2.87
N SER A 260 19.07 0.23 -2.50
CA SER A 260 17.90 0.25 -3.39
C SER A 260 17.97 1.33 -4.46
N PHE A 261 18.43 2.53 -4.12
CA PHE A 261 18.40 3.68 -5.03
C PHE A 261 19.76 4.05 -5.62
N GLY A 262 20.86 3.61 -5.00
CA GLY A 262 22.22 3.80 -5.50
C GLY A 262 22.75 2.56 -6.22
N VAL A 263 22.99 1.48 -5.47
CA VAL A 263 23.67 0.27 -5.97
C VAL A 263 22.86 -0.40 -7.07
N CYS A 264 21.58 -0.69 -6.83
CA CYS A 264 20.77 -1.43 -7.80
C CYS A 264 20.62 -0.69 -9.15
N PRO A 265 20.25 0.61 -9.21
CA PRO A 265 20.19 1.33 -10.48
C PRO A 265 21.56 1.54 -11.12
N GLY A 266 22.62 1.74 -10.31
CA GLY A 266 24.00 1.82 -10.80
C GLY A 266 24.43 0.55 -11.54
N LEU A 267 24.11 -0.63 -10.99
CA LEU A 267 24.32 -1.92 -11.64
C LEU A 267 23.43 -2.07 -12.89
N LEU A 268 22.18 -1.61 -12.85
CA LEU A 268 21.32 -1.65 -14.03
C LEU A 268 21.91 -0.84 -15.20
N ILE A 269 22.45 0.36 -14.95
CA ILE A 269 23.11 1.19 -15.96
C ILE A 269 24.28 0.43 -16.60
N LEU A 270 25.11 -0.20 -15.77
CA LEU A 270 26.26 -1.00 -16.21
C LEU A 270 25.82 -2.18 -17.09
N PHE A 271 24.84 -2.98 -16.65
CA PHE A 271 24.34 -4.15 -17.38
C PHE A 271 23.60 -3.77 -18.66
N LYS A 272 22.88 -2.64 -18.67
CA LYS A 272 22.18 -2.13 -19.85
C LYS A 272 23.13 -1.80 -21.00
N GLY A 273 24.32 -1.31 -20.69
CA GLY A 273 25.36 -1.06 -21.68
C GLY A 273 26.42 -2.17 -21.74
N ASN A 274 25.98 -3.43 -21.60
CA ASN A 274 26.77 -4.63 -21.86
C ASN A 274 28.13 -4.71 -21.14
N LEU A 275 28.22 -4.18 -19.92
CA LEU A 275 29.45 -4.18 -19.11
C LEU A 275 30.61 -3.40 -19.74
N GLU A 276 30.34 -2.49 -20.69
CA GLU A 276 31.36 -1.65 -21.31
C GLU A 276 31.86 -0.56 -20.35
N LEU A 277 33.10 -0.11 -20.57
CA LEU A 277 33.76 0.91 -19.75
C LEU A 277 32.95 2.22 -19.59
N PRO A 278 32.30 2.79 -20.63
CA PRO A 278 31.49 3.99 -20.46
C PRO A 278 30.33 3.76 -19.49
N SER A 279 29.59 2.66 -19.65
CA SER A 279 28.47 2.28 -18.79
C SER A 279 28.89 2.05 -17.35
N PHE A 280 30.08 1.49 -17.14
CA PHE A 280 30.70 1.38 -15.82
C PHE A 280 30.98 2.73 -15.17
N ILE A 281 31.57 3.67 -15.92
CA ILE A 281 31.85 5.03 -15.43
C ILE A 281 30.55 5.73 -15.03
N PHE A 282 29.52 5.69 -15.88
CA PHE A 282 28.22 6.32 -15.57
C PHE A 282 27.50 5.64 -14.40
N GLY A 283 27.58 4.31 -14.28
CA GLY A 283 27.03 3.57 -13.15
C GLY A 283 27.70 3.94 -11.82
N ILE A 284 29.03 4.03 -11.79
CA ILE A 284 29.78 4.46 -10.60
C ILE A 284 29.50 5.91 -10.26
N LEU A 285 29.51 6.79 -11.26
CA LEU A 285 29.23 8.21 -11.06
C LEU A 285 27.86 8.42 -10.42
N TYR A 286 26.83 7.70 -10.90
CA TYR A 286 25.50 7.72 -10.32
C TYR A 286 25.49 7.21 -8.87
N PHE A 287 26.14 6.08 -8.59
CA PHE A 287 26.24 5.52 -7.25
C PHE A 287 26.91 6.49 -6.27
N LEU A 288 28.03 7.10 -6.66
CA LEU A 288 28.74 8.09 -5.85
C LEU A 288 27.89 9.35 -5.60
N ALA A 289 27.11 9.80 -6.59
CA ALA A 289 26.21 10.93 -6.44
C ALA A 289 25.11 10.65 -5.39
N ILE A 290 24.53 9.45 -5.38
CA ILE A 290 23.56 9.02 -4.35
C ILE A 290 24.23 8.96 -2.97
N GLY A 291 25.40 8.31 -2.87
CA GLY A 291 26.13 8.19 -1.61
C GLY A 291 26.48 9.55 -1.00
N PHE A 292 27.00 10.47 -1.82
CA PHE A 292 27.28 11.84 -1.39
C PHE A 292 26.01 12.57 -0.93
N ARG A 293 24.90 12.44 -1.67
CA ARG A 293 23.63 13.07 -1.32
C ARG A 293 23.10 12.59 0.04
N LEU A 294 23.15 11.28 0.31
CA LEU A 294 22.71 10.70 1.58
C LEU A 294 23.61 11.18 2.74
N TRP A 295 24.93 11.12 2.55
CA TRP A 295 25.89 11.61 3.54
C TRP A 295 25.70 13.10 3.86
N ARG A 296 25.53 13.95 2.83
CA ARG A 296 25.31 15.39 3.01
C ARG A 296 24.02 15.67 3.80
N TYR A 297 22.96 14.92 3.51
CA TYR A 297 21.70 15.08 4.25
C TYR A 297 21.88 14.76 5.74
N LEU A 298 22.59 13.67 6.06
CA LEU A 298 22.86 13.27 7.44
C LEU A 298 23.81 14.23 8.17
N ALA A 299 24.82 14.75 7.47
CA ALA A 299 25.86 15.60 8.06
C ALA A 299 25.47 17.08 8.20
N HIS A 300 24.65 17.62 7.28
CA HIS A 300 24.37 19.06 7.20
C HIS A 300 22.88 19.39 7.08
N ASP A 301 22.16 18.86 6.09
CA ASP A 301 20.83 19.38 5.74
C ASP A 301 19.75 19.03 6.79
N LYS A 302 19.91 17.95 7.57
CA LYS A 302 18.91 17.51 8.56
C LYS A 302 18.71 18.51 9.71
N ASP A 303 19.78 19.20 10.11
CA ASP A 303 19.78 20.13 11.24
C ASP A 303 19.85 21.61 10.80
N ASP A 304 19.81 21.86 9.49
CA ASP A 304 19.86 23.21 8.93
C ASP A 304 18.54 23.97 9.15
N LYS A 305 18.56 24.93 10.08
CA LYS A 305 17.41 25.79 10.42
C LYS A 305 17.13 26.87 9.37
N THR A 306 18.02 27.08 8.39
CA THR A 306 17.83 28.09 7.34
C THR A 306 16.88 27.62 6.23
N LEU A 307 16.62 26.31 6.15
CA LEU A 307 15.71 25.74 5.16
C LEU A 307 14.26 25.73 5.65
N PRO A 308 13.27 26.07 4.80
CA PRO A 308 11.87 25.91 5.13
C PRO A 308 11.55 24.45 5.48
N PRO A 309 10.67 24.19 6.46
CA PRO A 309 10.35 22.82 6.88
C PRO A 309 9.84 21.99 5.70
N GLY A 310 10.51 20.86 5.46
CA GLY A 310 10.21 19.92 4.37
C GLY A 310 10.83 20.27 3.02
N VAL A 311 11.82 21.15 2.98
CA VAL A 311 12.65 21.46 1.80
C VAL A 311 14.09 21.03 2.10
N PHE A 312 14.77 20.44 1.13
CA PHE A 312 16.19 20.08 1.22
C PHE A 312 16.93 20.35 -0.09
N ASN A 313 18.26 20.30 -0.04
CA ASN A 313 19.12 20.57 -1.19
C ASN A 313 19.44 19.27 -1.95
N GLY A 314 19.39 19.34 -3.27
CA GLY A 314 19.64 18.22 -4.17
C GLY A 314 18.43 17.31 -4.33
N LEU A 315 18.42 16.56 -5.44
CA LEU A 315 17.30 15.69 -5.78
C LEU A 315 17.14 14.54 -4.74
N PRO A 316 15.91 14.12 -4.39
CA PRO A 316 15.71 12.92 -3.56
C PRO A 316 16.27 11.64 -4.20
N SER A 317 16.87 10.73 -3.40
CA SER A 317 17.35 9.41 -3.87
C SER A 317 16.26 8.58 -4.56
N PRO A 318 15.01 8.48 -4.06
CA PRO A 318 13.95 7.78 -4.79
C PRO A 318 13.70 8.38 -6.17
N ALA A 319 13.68 9.72 -6.28
CA ALA A 319 13.45 10.39 -7.55
C ALA A 319 14.61 10.15 -8.55
N GLY A 320 15.86 10.16 -8.07
CA GLY A 320 17.03 9.78 -8.88
C GLY A 320 16.92 8.36 -9.43
N ALA A 321 16.56 7.39 -8.57
CA ALA A 321 16.39 6.00 -8.98
C ALA A 321 15.25 5.82 -9.99
N MET A 322 14.13 6.52 -9.80
CA MET A 322 13.01 6.51 -10.76
C MET A 322 13.45 6.92 -12.17
N VAL A 323 14.25 7.98 -12.28
CA VAL A 323 14.73 8.46 -13.59
C VAL A 323 15.78 7.52 -14.17
N ALA A 324 16.72 7.03 -13.36
CA ALA A 324 17.75 6.10 -13.83
C ALA A 324 17.13 4.79 -14.38
N LEU A 325 16.19 4.21 -13.64
CA LEU A 325 15.43 3.03 -14.07
C LEU A 325 14.57 3.35 -15.30
N GLY A 326 13.84 4.47 -15.27
CA GLY A 326 12.98 4.91 -16.36
C GLY A 326 13.76 5.09 -17.67
N ALA A 327 14.94 5.71 -17.61
CA ALA A 327 15.80 5.91 -18.77
C ALA A 327 16.32 4.59 -19.34
N CYS A 328 16.78 3.67 -18.47
CA CYS A 328 17.28 2.35 -18.90
C CYS A 328 16.20 1.47 -19.52
N LEU A 329 14.93 1.66 -19.14
CA LEU A 329 13.80 0.92 -19.67
C LEU A 329 13.21 1.54 -20.94
N PHE A 330 13.09 2.87 -20.99
CA PHE A 330 12.42 3.58 -22.07
C PHE A 330 13.30 3.74 -23.31
N TRP A 331 14.59 4.05 -23.14
CA TRP A 331 15.49 4.27 -24.28
C TRP A 331 16.35 3.04 -24.58
N THR A 332 16.61 2.84 -25.87
CA THR A 332 17.58 1.87 -26.39
C THR A 332 18.95 2.51 -26.65
N ASN A 333 18.98 3.79 -27.01
CA ASN A 333 20.21 4.53 -27.29
C ASN A 333 20.97 4.86 -25.99
N LEU A 334 22.18 4.29 -25.84
CA LEU A 334 23.02 4.46 -24.67
C LEU A 334 23.44 5.91 -24.43
N TRP A 335 23.66 6.71 -25.48
CA TRP A 335 24.04 8.12 -25.34
C TRP A 335 22.95 8.94 -24.65
N MET A 336 21.68 8.67 -24.96
CA MET A 336 20.55 9.33 -24.29
C MET A 336 20.49 8.92 -22.82
N ILE A 337 20.68 7.63 -22.52
CA ILE A 337 20.70 7.13 -21.14
C ILE A 337 21.82 7.83 -20.36
N TRP A 338 23.05 7.83 -20.87
CA TRP A 338 24.20 8.45 -20.20
C TRP A 338 24.04 9.95 -19.99
N ALA A 339 23.49 10.67 -20.98
CA ALA A 339 23.19 12.09 -20.84
C ALA A 339 22.19 12.36 -19.70
N VAL A 340 21.14 11.54 -19.60
CA VAL A 340 20.17 11.61 -18.50
C VAL A 340 20.82 11.26 -17.16
N ILE A 341 21.63 10.20 -17.09
CA ILE A 341 22.33 9.80 -15.85
C ILE A 341 23.27 10.91 -15.37
N LEU A 342 24.01 11.55 -16.26
CA LEU A 342 24.88 12.68 -15.93
C LEU A 342 24.08 13.86 -15.38
N LEU A 343 22.97 14.22 -16.04
CA LEU A 343 22.07 15.28 -15.58
C LEU A 343 21.51 14.99 -14.18
N ILE A 344 21.02 13.76 -13.94
CA ILE A 344 20.46 13.38 -12.64
C ILE A 344 21.52 13.34 -11.55
N SER A 345 22.72 12.87 -11.86
CA SER A 345 23.84 12.86 -10.92
C SER A 345 24.25 14.28 -10.51
N TYR A 346 24.23 15.22 -11.45
CA TYR A 346 24.38 16.64 -11.15
C TYR A 346 23.26 17.15 -10.23
N LEU A 347 21.98 16.86 -10.53
CA LEU A 347 20.85 17.30 -9.72
C LEU A 347 20.88 16.74 -8.28
N LEU A 348 21.32 15.49 -8.10
CA LEU A 348 21.49 14.85 -6.79
C LEU A 348 22.50 15.61 -5.91
N VAL A 349 23.62 16.03 -6.49
CA VAL A 349 24.72 16.71 -5.78
C VAL A 349 24.52 18.23 -5.71
N SER A 350 23.68 18.81 -6.57
CA SER A 350 23.45 20.26 -6.63
C SER A 350 22.87 20.86 -5.33
N HIS A 351 22.96 22.19 -5.22
CA HIS A 351 22.29 22.99 -4.19
C HIS A 351 20.87 23.45 -4.59
N ILE A 352 20.29 22.83 -5.63
CA ILE A 352 18.92 23.15 -6.05
C ILE A 352 17.96 22.63 -4.98
N ARG A 353 17.01 23.47 -4.58
CA ARG A 353 16.04 23.12 -3.53
C ARG A 353 14.95 22.21 -4.10
N PHE A 354 14.62 21.15 -3.36
CA PHE A 354 13.53 20.23 -3.68
C PHE A 354 12.61 20.03 -2.47
N VAL A 355 11.34 19.79 -2.77
CA VAL A 355 10.32 19.55 -1.76
C VAL A 355 10.26 18.07 -1.42
N HIS A 356 10.19 17.77 -0.13
CA HIS A 356 9.99 16.41 0.34
C HIS A 356 8.59 15.89 -0.01
N PHE A 357 8.54 14.84 -0.82
CA PHE A 357 7.28 14.26 -1.32
C PHE A 357 6.34 13.81 -0.18
N GLY A 358 6.80 12.96 0.74
CA GLY A 358 5.96 12.42 1.81
C GLY A 358 5.48 13.44 2.86
N ARG A 359 6.34 14.39 3.27
CA ARG A 359 6.04 15.37 4.32
C ARG A 359 5.23 16.57 3.83
N VAL A 360 5.39 16.98 2.57
CA VAL A 360 4.73 18.19 2.05
C VAL A 360 3.64 17.85 1.04
N ILE A 361 3.98 17.14 -0.03
CA ILE A 361 3.05 16.87 -1.15
C ILE A 361 1.94 15.94 -0.67
N LEU A 362 2.30 14.77 -0.14
CA LEU A 362 1.32 13.73 0.21
C LEU A 362 0.37 14.15 1.35
N ARG A 363 0.78 15.07 2.24
CA ARG A 363 -0.09 15.59 3.31
C ARG A 363 -1.18 16.54 2.82
N ARG A 364 -0.97 17.20 1.67
CA ARG A 364 -1.96 18.10 1.06
C ARG A 364 -3.02 17.33 0.27
N VAL A 365 -2.70 16.12 -0.18
CA VAL A 365 -3.64 15.28 -0.94
C VAL A 365 -4.69 14.69 0.01
N PRO A 366 -5.99 14.79 -0.30
CA PRO A 366 -7.03 14.19 0.52
C PRO A 366 -6.85 12.67 0.64
N ARG A 367 -7.11 12.10 1.82
CA ARG A 367 -6.88 10.67 2.10
C ARG A 367 -7.60 9.75 1.10
N THR A 368 -8.79 10.12 0.64
CA THR A 368 -9.56 9.36 -0.35
C THR A 368 -8.80 9.20 -1.67
N PHE A 369 -8.17 10.29 -2.15
CA PHE A 369 -7.37 10.25 -3.38
C PHE A 369 -6.12 9.39 -3.21
N VAL A 370 -5.45 9.46 -2.06
CA VAL A 370 -4.27 8.60 -1.79
C VAL A 370 -4.64 7.11 -1.84
N VAL A 371 -5.79 6.73 -1.27
CA VAL A 371 -6.26 5.34 -1.29
C VAL A 371 -6.61 4.90 -2.71
N ILE A 372 -7.37 5.71 -3.45
CA ILE A 372 -7.73 5.41 -4.85
C ILE A 372 -6.48 5.28 -5.72
N PHE A 373 -5.54 6.21 -5.59
CA PHE A 373 -4.28 6.19 -6.33
C PHE A 373 -3.43 4.97 -5.97
N GLY A 374 -3.39 4.58 -4.69
CA GLY A 374 -2.74 3.34 -4.25
C GLY A 374 -3.33 2.10 -4.92
N PHE A 375 -4.66 2.01 -5.02
CA PHE A 375 -5.31 0.92 -5.77
C PHE A 375 -4.90 0.93 -7.24
N ILE A 376 -4.96 2.10 -7.89
CA ILE A 376 -4.57 2.25 -9.29
C ILE A 376 -3.11 1.80 -9.50
N ILE A 377 -2.18 2.17 -8.63
CA ILE A 377 -0.78 1.72 -8.70
C ILE A 377 -0.69 0.19 -8.67
N VAL A 378 -1.43 -0.48 -7.78
CA VAL A 378 -1.41 -1.95 -7.69
C VAL A 378 -1.91 -2.58 -9.01
N PHE A 379 -2.99 -2.04 -9.59
CA PHE A 379 -3.49 -2.51 -10.89
C PHE A 379 -2.50 -2.25 -12.02
N ILE A 380 -1.84 -1.09 -12.03
CA ILE A 380 -0.79 -0.77 -13.01
C ILE A 380 0.37 -1.75 -12.87
N ILE A 381 0.88 -2.00 -11.66
CA ILE A 381 1.96 -2.96 -11.42
C ILE A 381 1.54 -4.36 -11.90
N ALA A 382 0.32 -4.79 -11.58
CA ALA A 382 -0.20 -6.08 -12.03
C ALA A 382 -0.29 -6.18 -13.56
N TYR A 383 -0.76 -5.12 -14.21
CA TYR A 383 -0.82 -5.02 -15.67
C TYR A 383 0.59 -5.10 -16.28
N LEU A 384 1.55 -4.36 -15.73
CA LEU A 384 2.94 -4.35 -16.19
C LEU A 384 3.65 -5.69 -15.99
N ILE A 385 3.36 -6.41 -14.90
CA ILE A 385 3.85 -7.78 -14.69
C ILE A 385 3.34 -8.72 -15.79
N LYS A 386 2.11 -8.51 -16.26
CA LYS A 386 1.45 -9.31 -17.30
C LYS A 386 1.98 -8.98 -18.69
N THR A 387 2.11 -7.70 -19.03
CA THR A 387 2.56 -7.26 -20.37
C THR A 387 4.07 -7.36 -20.56
N ARG A 388 4.85 -7.28 -19.47
CA ARG A 388 6.33 -7.28 -19.48
C ARG A 388 6.94 -6.20 -20.39
N ASP A 389 6.19 -5.16 -20.68
CA ASP A 389 6.61 -4.13 -21.62
C ASP A 389 7.51 -3.09 -20.91
N PRO A 390 8.81 -3.01 -21.25
CA PRO A 390 9.74 -2.10 -20.59
C PRO A 390 9.46 -0.64 -20.92
N GLU A 391 9.00 -0.32 -22.13
CA GLU A 391 8.85 1.06 -22.58
C GLU A 391 7.71 1.76 -21.83
N THR A 392 6.57 1.08 -21.65
CA THR A 392 5.44 1.64 -20.89
C THR A 392 5.79 1.89 -19.42
N LEU A 393 6.49 0.97 -18.77
CA LEU A 393 6.97 1.20 -17.39
C LEU A 393 8.00 2.35 -17.35
N GLY A 394 8.95 2.37 -18.28
CA GLY A 394 9.96 3.43 -18.37
C GLY A 394 9.32 4.82 -18.54
N ALA A 395 8.37 4.94 -19.47
CA ALA A 395 7.60 6.17 -19.70
C ALA A 395 6.84 6.61 -18.44
N LEU A 396 6.19 5.67 -17.74
CA LEU A 396 5.44 5.96 -16.52
C LEU A 396 6.33 6.52 -15.41
N LEU A 397 7.54 5.97 -15.22
CA LEU A 397 8.50 6.46 -14.24
C LEU A 397 8.98 7.87 -14.58
N LEU A 398 9.30 8.12 -15.87
CA LEU A 398 9.76 9.43 -16.33
C LEU A 398 8.65 10.51 -16.22
N ILE A 399 7.42 10.19 -16.61
CA ILE A 399 6.26 11.09 -16.46
C ILE A 399 5.99 11.38 -14.97
N SER A 400 6.08 10.36 -14.12
CA SER A 400 5.93 10.53 -12.66
C SER A 400 7.00 11.45 -12.08
N PHE A 401 8.23 11.39 -12.59
CA PHE A 401 9.28 12.33 -12.20
C PHE A 401 9.02 13.76 -12.70
N LEU A 402 8.59 13.95 -13.95
CA LEU A 402 8.27 15.26 -14.50
C LEU A 402 7.13 15.94 -13.71
N THR A 403 6.09 15.18 -13.36
CA THR A 403 5.00 15.69 -12.52
C THR A 403 5.48 16.06 -11.12
N TYR A 404 6.41 15.30 -10.54
CA TYR A 404 7.08 15.66 -9.28
C TYR A 404 7.86 16.96 -9.40
N LEU A 405 8.67 17.15 -10.44
CA LEU A 405 9.44 18.39 -10.67
C LEU A 405 8.53 19.63 -10.76
N ILE A 406 7.47 19.55 -11.56
CA ILE A 406 6.51 20.66 -11.74
C ILE A 406 5.80 20.98 -10.41
N THR A 407 5.45 19.95 -9.65
CA THR A 407 4.78 20.13 -8.35
C THR A 407 5.74 20.74 -7.32
N SER A 408 6.98 20.25 -7.27
CA SER A 408 8.02 20.73 -6.37
C SER A 408 8.35 22.20 -6.65
N SER A 409 8.57 22.58 -7.91
CA SER A 409 8.92 23.95 -8.29
C SER A 409 7.81 24.94 -7.90
N LYS A 410 6.54 24.63 -8.21
CA LYS A 410 5.40 25.46 -7.81
C LYS A 410 5.32 25.65 -6.30
N MET A 411 5.52 24.58 -5.52
CA MET A 411 5.43 24.65 -4.06
C MET A 411 6.58 25.42 -3.40
N ILE A 412 7.78 25.42 -3.98
CA ILE A 412 8.90 26.23 -3.49
C ILE A 412 8.60 27.72 -3.68
N ILE A 413 8.07 28.09 -4.85
CA ILE A 413 7.69 29.48 -5.16
C ILE A 413 6.65 29.98 -4.14
N THR A 414 5.62 29.18 -3.84
CA THR A 414 4.57 29.56 -2.88
C THR A 414 5.05 29.62 -1.41
N LYS A 415 6.15 28.96 -1.06
CA LYS A 415 6.73 29.01 0.31
C LYS A 415 7.80 30.10 0.47
N GLY A 416 8.34 30.60 -0.64
CA GLY A 416 9.33 31.69 -0.66
C GLY A 416 8.72 33.09 -0.69
N THR A 417 7.41 33.19 -0.96
CA THR A 417 6.55 34.36 -0.72
C THR A 417 5.86 34.22 0.61
#